data_AF-A0A3D8MAP5-F1
#
_entry.id   AF-A0A3D8MAP5-F1
#
_cell.length_a   1.000
_cell.length_b   1.000
_cell.length_c   1.000
_cell.angle_alpha   90.00
_cell.angle_beta   90.00
_cell.angle_gamma   90.00
#
_symmetry.space_group_name_H-M   'P 1'
#
loop_
_entity.id
_entity.type
_entity.pdbx_description
1 polymer ?
#
loop_
_entity_poly.entity_id
_entity_poly.type
_entity_poly.pdbx_seq_one_letter_code
_entity_poly.pdbx_strand_id
1 'polypeptide(L)'
;MAIITQYVVTHNGVEKLVTTDKKAADQYDKMLEAADNLAGYIQAKGIKLEADQAEELSILLAKNKDVIQKLLKGAALDSVLEEDAAEVVRLQANG
;
A
#
# COMPACT_ATOMS: atom_id res chain seq x y z
N MET A 1 -28.35 5.84 23.15
CA MET A 1 -26.90 5.54 23.23
C MET A 1 -26.56 4.66 22.05
N ALA A 2 -25.53 4.99 21.27
CA ALA A 2 -25.10 4.22 20.11
C ALA A 2 -23.73 3.58 20.38
N ILE A 3 -23.55 2.33 19.94
CA ILE A 3 -22.30 1.57 20.03
C ILE A 3 -21.78 1.39 18.61
N ILE A 4 -20.49 1.66 18.38
CA ILE A 4 -19.82 1.50 17.09
C ILE A 4 -18.58 0.65 17.28
N THR A 5 -18.41 -0.36 16.44
CA THR A 5 -17.19 -1.18 16.40
C THR A 5 -16.23 -0.60 15.37
N GLN A 6 -14.98 -0.38 15.76
CA GLN A 6 -13.91 0.07 14.90
C GLN A 6 -12.72 -0.89 14.97
N TYR A 7 -12.04 -1.04 13.85
CA TYR A 7 -10.78 -1.74 13.68
C TYR A 7 -9.70 -0.69 13.45
N VAL A 8 -8.67 -0.72 14.29
CA VAL A 8 -7.51 0.17 14.22
C VAL A 8 -6.32 -0.67 13.81
N VAL A 9 -5.72 -0.34 12.67
CA VAL A 9 -4.49 -0.97 12.18
C VAL A 9 -3.32 -0.06 12.54
N THR A 10 -2.37 -0.60 13.30
CA THR A 10 -1.17 0.11 13.74
C THR A 10 0.08 -0.52 13.14
N HIS A 11 1.05 0.31 12.77
CA HIS A 11 2.37 -0.13 12.32
C HIS A 11 3.44 0.62 13.11
N ASN A 12 4.40 -0.10 13.72
CA ASN A 12 5.42 0.47 14.60
C ASN A 12 4.87 1.37 15.73
N GLY A 13 3.68 1.04 16.25
CA GLY A 13 3.00 1.82 17.30
C GLY A 13 2.29 3.09 16.80
N VAL A 14 2.29 3.34 15.48
CA VAL A 14 1.58 4.47 14.86
C VAL A 14 0.30 3.96 14.19
N GLU A 15 -0.83 4.63 14.44
CA GLU A 15 -2.09 4.34 13.76
C GLU A 15 -2.00 4.66 12.27
N LYS A 16 -2.32 3.69 11.40
CA LYS A 16 -2.24 3.83 9.94
C LYS A 16 -3.61 3.79 9.26
N LEU A 17 -4.58 3.08 9.84
CA LEU A 17 -5.95 3.00 9.36
C LEU A 17 -6.93 2.81 10.51
N VAL A 18 -8.03 3.55 10.50
CA VAL A 18 -9.21 3.30 11.34
C VAL A 18 -10.41 3.05 10.42
N THR A 19 -11.08 1.92 10.57
CA THR A 19 -12.24 1.56 9.75
C THR A 19 -13.27 0.77 10.54
N THR A 20 -14.53 0.80 10.12
CA THR A 20 -15.58 -0.08 10.67
C THR A 20 -15.70 -1.40 9.89
N ASP A 21 -14.99 -1.53 8.76
CA ASP A 21 -14.96 -2.74 7.94
C ASP A 21 -13.74 -3.62 8.28
N LYS A 22 -14.02 -4.78 8.86
CA LYS A 22 -13.00 -5.79 9.20
C LYS A 22 -12.19 -6.22 7.98
N LYS A 23 -12.83 -6.41 6.83
CA LYS A 23 -12.17 -6.91 5.63
C LYS A 23 -11.19 -5.87 5.07
N ALA A 24 -11.51 -4.59 5.19
CA ALA A 24 -10.60 -3.51 4.83
C ALA A 24 -9.39 -3.46 5.78
N ALA A 25 -9.62 -3.63 7.09
CA ALA A 25 -8.55 -3.72 8.08
C ALA A 25 -7.60 -4.91 7.81
N ASP A 26 -8.15 -6.11 7.60
CA ASP A 26 -7.37 -7.32 7.31
C ASP A 26 -6.55 -7.21 6.01
N GLN A 27 -7.06 -6.48 5.00
CA GLN A 27 -6.32 -6.21 3.77
C GLN A 27 -5.19 -5.21 3.97
N TYR A 28 -5.44 -4.17 4.76
CA TYR A 28 -4.43 -3.15 5.07
C TYR A 28 -3.29 -3.75 5.89
N ASP A 29 -3.60 -4.59 6.87
CA ASP A 29 -2.62 -5.34 7.66
C ASP A 29 -1.70 -6.20 6.78
N LYS A 30 -2.27 -6.99 5.86
CA LYS A 30 -1.50 -7.76 4.88
C LYS A 30 -0.64 -6.91 3.95
N MET A 31 -1.09 -5.70 3.62
CA MET A 31 -0.30 -4.75 2.83
C MET A 31 0.91 -4.27 3.62
N LEU A 32 0.75 -3.97 4.91
CA LEU A 32 1.86 -3.58 5.79
C LEU A 32 2.86 -4.73 5.96
N GLU A 33 2.40 -5.97 6.11
CA GLU A 33 3.29 -7.14 6.15
C GLU A 33 4.12 -7.27 4.85
N ALA A 34 3.51 -6.97 3.69
CA ALA A 34 4.24 -6.95 2.43
C ALA A 34 5.26 -5.80 2.37
N ALA A 35 4.93 -4.63 2.91
CA ALA A 35 5.84 -3.49 3.02
C ALA A 35 7.06 -3.83 3.89
N ASP A 36 6.87 -4.49 5.04
CA ASP A 36 7.98 -4.93 5.90
C ASP A 36 8.93 -5.88 5.19
N ASN A 37 8.37 -6.86 4.49
CA ASN A 37 9.16 -7.82 3.72
C ASN A 37 9.95 -7.13 2.59
N LEU A 38 9.36 -6.13 1.93
CA LEU A 38 10.04 -5.34 0.89
C LEU A 38 11.16 -4.48 1.48
N ALA A 39 10.93 -3.80 2.60
CA ALA A 39 11.95 -3.00 3.29
C ALA A 39 13.13 -3.90 3.72
N GLY A 40 12.85 -5.04 4.33
CA GLY A 40 13.86 -6.03 4.71
C GLY A 40 14.65 -6.55 3.51
N TYR A 41 14.00 -6.82 2.38
CA TYR A 41 14.68 -7.23 1.15
C TYR A 41 15.62 -6.14 0.62
N ILE A 42 15.15 -4.88 0.54
CA ILE A 42 15.96 -3.74 0.08
C ILE A 42 17.21 -3.56 0.96
N GLN A 43 17.03 -3.62 2.28
CA GLN A 43 18.13 -3.54 3.24
C GLN A 43 19.11 -4.72 3.08
N ALA A 44 18.61 -5.94 2.89
CA ALA A 44 19.44 -7.12 2.66
C ALA A 44 20.24 -7.06 1.35
N LYS A 45 19.81 -6.26 0.37
CA LYS A 45 20.57 -5.97 -0.85
C LYS A 45 21.64 -4.88 -0.67
N GLY A 46 21.84 -4.39 0.55
CA GLY A 46 22.87 -3.40 0.88
C GLY A 46 22.48 -1.97 0.54
N ILE A 47 21.23 -1.72 0.12
CA ILE A 47 20.71 -0.36 -0.07
C ILE A 47 20.41 0.21 1.32
N LYS A 48 21.11 1.29 1.68
CA LYS A 48 20.88 2.01 2.92
C LYS A 48 19.93 3.16 2.66
N LEU A 49 18.77 3.10 3.29
CA LEU A 49 17.77 4.17 3.33
C LEU A 49 17.57 4.57 4.78
N GLU A 50 17.22 5.83 5.02
CA GLU A 50 16.72 6.25 6.33
C GLU A 50 15.41 5.51 6.64
N ALA A 51 15.11 5.28 7.93
CA ALA A 51 13.97 4.45 8.34
C ALA A 51 12.65 4.93 7.73
N ASP A 52 12.39 6.24 7.79
CA ASP A 52 11.17 6.86 7.25
C ASP A 52 11.06 6.68 5.72
N GLN A 53 12.19 6.78 5.00
CA GLN A 53 12.23 6.60 3.55
C GLN A 53 12.04 5.14 3.16
N ALA A 54 12.61 4.21 3.93
CA ALA A 54 12.45 2.78 3.72
C ALA A 54 10.99 2.36 3.90
N GLU A 55 10.34 2.87 4.95
CA GLU A 55 8.91 2.65 5.23
C GLU A 55 8.02 3.28 4.16
N GLU A 56 8.24 4.54 3.82
CA GLU A 56 7.44 5.23 2.79
C GLU A 56 7.53 4.50 1.44
N LEU A 57 8.75 4.15 1.01
CA LEU A 57 8.97 3.43 -0.24
C LEU A 57 8.32 2.05 -0.22
N SER A 58 8.51 1.29 0.85
CA SER A 58 7.99 -0.08 0.90
C SER A 58 6.47 -0.13 0.97
N ILE A 59 5.85 0.80 1.71
CA ILE A 59 4.38 0.97 1.73
C ILE A 59 3.88 1.37 0.35
N LEU A 60 4.54 2.31 -0.35
CA LEU A 60 4.16 2.70 -1.70
C LEU A 60 4.18 1.50 -2.65
N LEU A 61 5.24 0.69 -2.61
CA LEU A 61 5.36 -0.51 -3.44
C LEU A 61 4.28 -1.56 -3.09
N ALA A 62 4.00 -1.76 -1.81
CA ALA A 62 3.01 -2.72 -1.34
C ALA A 62 1.57 -2.30 -1.70
N LYS A 63 1.23 -1.02 -1.58
CA LYS A 63 -0.09 -0.48 -1.98
C LYS A 63 -0.33 -0.60 -3.48
N ASN A 64 0.72 -0.48 -4.29
CA ASN A 64 0.66 -0.55 -5.74
C ASN A 64 1.09 -1.92 -6.29
N LYS A 65 0.98 -2.99 -5.49
CA LYS A 65 1.51 -4.32 -5.81
C LYS A 65 1.17 -4.81 -7.22
N ASP A 66 -0.05 -4.58 -7.71
CA ASP A 66 -0.48 -5.06 -9.02
C ASP A 66 0.16 -4.27 -10.17
N VAL A 67 0.24 -2.95 -10.04
CA VAL A 67 0.96 -2.03 -10.93
C VAL A 67 2.45 -2.40 -10.97
N ILE A 68 3.07 -2.59 -9.81
CA ILE A 68 4.48 -2.99 -9.71
C ILE A 68 4.71 -4.36 -10.34
N GLN A 69 3.82 -5.33 -10.16
CA GLN A 69 3.93 -6.64 -10.82
C GLN A 69 3.86 -6.54 -12.35
N LYS A 70 3.03 -5.66 -12.91
CA LYS A 70 2.97 -5.44 -14.36
C LYS A 70 4.30 -4.87 -14.87
N LEU A 71 4.85 -3.87 -14.17
CA LEU A 71 6.17 -3.30 -14.49
C LEU A 71 7.27 -4.38 -14.45
N LEU A 72 7.30 -5.22 -13.41
CA LEU A 72 8.26 -6.31 -13.28
C LEU A 72 8.11 -7.38 -14.37
N LYS A 73 6.92 -7.53 -14.97
CA LYS A 73 6.65 -8.41 -16.12
C LYS A 73 7.00 -7.77 -17.47
N GLY A 74 7.49 -6.54 -17.50
CA GLY A 74 7.93 -5.83 -18.71
C GLY A 74 6.86 -4.94 -19.33
N ALA A 75 5.78 -4.59 -18.62
CA ALA A 75 4.86 -3.56 -19.07
C ALA A 75 5.59 -2.21 -19.19
N ALA A 76 5.25 -1.43 -20.23
CA ALA A 76 5.82 -0.10 -20.42
C ALA A 76 5.29 0.87 -19.36
N LEU A 77 6.14 1.79 -18.90
CA LEU A 77 5.78 2.79 -17.89
C LEU A 77 4.53 3.58 -18.31
N ASP A 78 4.51 4.08 -19.55
CA ASP A 78 3.40 4.89 -20.07
C ASP A 78 2.07 4.12 -20.05
N SER A 79 2.08 2.82 -20.41
CA SER A 79 0.88 1.97 -20.36
C SER A 79 0.37 1.79 -18.94
N VAL A 80 1.27 1.61 -17.98
CA VAL A 80 0.88 1.42 -16.58
C VAL A 80 0.34 2.74 -15.98
N LEU A 81 0.94 3.88 -16.32
CA LEU A 81 0.48 5.20 -15.87
C LEU A 81 -0.85 5.60 -16.50
N GLU A 82 -1.09 5.28 -17.78
CA GLU A 82 -2.38 5.50 -18.43
C GLU A 82 -3.49 4.65 -17.80
N GLU A 83 -3.22 3.38 -17.47
CA GLU A 83 -4.17 2.50 -16.79
C GLU A 83 -4.51 3.00 -15.38
N ASP A 84 -3.50 3.41 -14.61
CA ASP A 84 -3.67 3.95 -13.25
C ASP A 84 -4.45 5.28 -13.27
N ALA A 85 -4.11 6.19 -14.19
CA ALA A 85 -4.85 7.43 -14.40
C ALA A 85 -6.30 7.18 -14.84
N ALA A 86 -6.53 6.19 -15.72
CA ALA A 86 -7.88 5.82 -16.15
C ALA A 86 -8.72 5.23 -14.99
N GLU A 87 -8.11 4.49 -14.07
CA GLU A 87 -8.78 3.98 -12.87
C GLU A 87 -9.19 5.13 -11.92
N VAL A 88 -8.30 6.10 -11.68
CA VAL A 88 -8.60 7.30 -10.86
C VAL A 88 -9.72 8.15 -11.49
N VAL A 89 -9.72 8.33 -12.82
CA VAL A 89 -10.76 9.10 -13.53
C VAL A 89 -12.12 8.40 -13.50
N ARG A 90 -12.16 7.07 -13.57
CA ARG A 90 -13.41 6.28 -13.51
C ARG A 90 -14.05 6.30 -12.11
N LEU A 91 -13.26 6.46 -11.06
CA LEU A 91 -13.74 6.47 -9.67
C LEU A 91 -14.41 7.78 -9.24
N GLN A 92 -14.34 8.86 -10.03
CA GLN A 92 -14.95 10.16 -9.70
C GLN A 92 -16.34 10.41 -10.31
N ALA A 93 -16.87 9.48 -11.10
CA ALA A 93 -18.18 9.63 -11.74
C ALA A 93 -19.24 8.79 -11.02
N ASN A 94 -19.72 9.26 -9.86
CA ASN A 94 -21.04 8.94 -9.31
C ASN A 94 -21.36 9.92 -8.16
N GLY A 95 -22.04 11.01 -8.49
CA GLY A 95 -22.75 11.90 -7.58
C GLY A 95 -24.19 12.03 -8.03
#